data_AF-A0AAJ1SN37-F1
#
_entry.id   AF-A0AAJ1SN37-F1
#
_cell.length_a   1.000
_cell.length_b   1.000
_cell.length_c   1.000
_cell.angle_alpha   90.00
_cell.angle_beta   90.00
_cell.angle_gamma   90.00
#
_symmetry.space_group_name_H-M   'P 1'
#
loop_
_entity.id
_entity.type
_entity.pdbx_description
1 polymer ?
#
loop_
_entity_poly.entity_id
_entity_poly.type
_entity_poly.pdbx_seq_one_letter_code
_entity_poly.pdbx_strand_id
1 'polypeptide(L)'
;MDNRTNIVELDWLVSEIDFIEKQVRENQEKFKFLVPAAASNNHVYEAEENTDWTASFWLGILFLTKELSNSKDFDRTIESQLASFKERLEKDIALDTHDIGFLYQLSAVADYRLNKNESSKQIAIQAADRLMERYSPKSQIIQAWGDLDDPKQRGRMII
;
A
#
# COMPACT_ATOMS: atom_id res chain seq x y z
N MET A 1 10.62 -26.08 -41.49
CA MET A 1 11.01 -25.37 -40.27
C MET A 1 10.15 -24.12 -40.21
N ASP A 2 8.99 -24.22 -39.57
CA ASP A 2 8.04 -23.11 -39.45
C ASP A 2 8.19 -22.56 -38.03
N ASN A 3 9.01 -21.52 -37.88
CA ASN A 3 9.25 -20.85 -36.61
C ASN A 3 8.29 -19.66 -36.51
N ARG A 4 6.98 -19.94 -36.47
CA ARG A 4 5.97 -18.95 -36.14
C ARG A 4 6.01 -18.74 -34.64
N THR A 5 6.78 -17.74 -34.21
CA THR A 5 6.61 -17.09 -32.92
C THR A 5 5.16 -16.65 -32.83
N ASN A 6 4.36 -17.31 -31.99
CA ASN A 6 3.03 -16.83 -31.61
C ASN A 6 3.22 -15.49 -30.90
N ILE A 7 3.14 -14.39 -31.65
CA ILE A 7 2.99 -13.06 -31.09
C ILE A 7 1.56 -13.03 -30.53
N VAL A 8 1.44 -13.05 -29.21
CA VAL A 8 0.15 -12.83 -28.55
C VAL A 8 -0.26 -11.40 -28.88
N GLU A 9 -1.42 -11.25 -29.51
CA GLU A 9 -2.02 -9.94 -29.80
C GLU A 9 -2.45 -9.31 -28.46
N LEU A 10 -1.81 -8.20 -28.08
CA LEU A 10 -1.96 -7.56 -26.76
C LEU A 10 -2.94 -6.38 -26.76
N ASP A 11 -3.78 -6.26 -27.79
CA ASP A 11 -4.73 -5.15 -27.90
C ASP A 11 -5.71 -5.08 -26.71
N TRP A 12 -6.10 -6.25 -26.18
CA TRP A 12 -6.90 -6.33 -24.96
C TRP A 12 -6.19 -5.72 -23.74
N LEU A 13 -4.86 -5.85 -23.64
CA LEU A 13 -4.09 -5.33 -22.51
C LEU A 13 -4.11 -3.80 -22.51
N VAL A 14 -4.00 -3.19 -23.68
CA VAL A 14 -4.07 -1.73 -23.83
C VAL A 14 -5.44 -1.23 -23.38
N SER A 15 -6.53 -1.86 -23.83
CA SER A 15 -7.88 -1.45 -23.41
C SER A 15 -8.14 -1.62 -21.91
N GLU A 16 -7.58 -2.67 -21.29
CA GLU A 16 -7.71 -2.87 -19.85
C GLU A 16 -6.88 -1.85 -19.04
N ILE A 17 -5.67 -1.49 -19.51
CA ILE A 17 -4.85 -0.43 -18.89
C ILE A 17 -5.58 0.91 -18.97
N ASP A 18 -6.15 1.26 -20.14
CA ASP A 18 -6.93 2.49 -20.31
C ASP A 18 -8.14 2.55 -19.37
N PHE A 19 -8.83 1.41 -19.21
CA PHE A 19 -9.95 1.29 -18.27
C PHE A 19 -9.50 1.51 -16.82
N ILE A 20 -8.41 0.85 -16.40
CA ILE A 20 -7.84 0.99 -15.05
C ILE A 20 -7.42 2.43 -14.79
N GLU A 21 -6.67 3.03 -15.72
CA GLU A 21 -6.20 4.42 -15.57
C GLU A 21 -7.38 5.38 -15.42
N LYS A 22 -8.43 5.22 -16.22
CA LYS A 22 -9.66 6.01 -16.09
C LYS A 22 -10.29 5.85 -14.70
N GLN A 23 -10.43 4.63 -14.20
CA GLN A 23 -10.98 4.38 -12.87
C GLN A 23 -10.14 5.00 -11.76
N VAL A 24 -8.81 4.92 -11.85
CA VAL A 24 -7.91 5.53 -10.86
C VAL A 24 -8.05 7.06 -10.88
N ARG A 25 -8.12 7.67 -12.07
CA ARG A 25 -8.31 9.13 -12.22
C ARG A 25 -9.63 9.61 -11.62
N GLU A 26 -10.73 8.91 -11.87
CA GLU A 26 -12.07 9.23 -11.35
C GLU A 26 -12.13 9.11 -9.83
N ASN A 27 -11.37 8.18 -9.24
CA ASN A 27 -11.37 7.92 -7.81
C ASN A 27 -10.44 8.82 -6.98
N GLN A 28 -9.54 9.60 -7.62
CA GLN A 28 -8.57 10.46 -6.91
C GLN A 28 -9.23 11.43 -5.93
N GLU A 29 -10.27 12.14 -6.36
CA GLU A 29 -10.91 13.15 -5.49
C GLU A 29 -11.59 12.50 -4.28
N LYS A 30 -12.20 11.32 -4.46
CA LYS A 30 -12.85 10.57 -3.37
C LYS A 30 -11.85 10.07 -2.33
N PHE A 31 -10.70 9.57 -2.78
CA PHE A 31 -9.66 8.99 -1.94
C PHE A 31 -8.41 9.87 -1.84
N LYS A 32 -8.60 11.20 -1.90
CA LYS A 32 -7.50 12.14 -1.81
C LYS A 32 -6.90 12.17 -0.41
N PHE A 33 -7.79 12.28 0.59
CA PHE A 33 -7.45 12.34 2.02
C PHE A 33 -7.93 11.12 2.80
N LEU A 34 -8.76 10.27 2.18
CA LEU A 34 -9.26 9.01 2.71
C LEU A 34 -8.70 7.85 1.89
N VAL A 35 -8.96 6.62 2.30
CA VAL A 35 -8.60 5.40 1.56
C VAL A 35 -9.83 4.58 1.18
N PRO A 36 -9.76 3.74 0.14
CA PRO A 36 -10.81 2.78 -0.16
C PRO A 36 -10.90 1.73 0.96
N ALA A 37 -12.12 1.38 1.34
CA ALA A 37 -12.37 0.26 2.24
C ALA A 37 -11.78 -1.06 1.71
N ALA A 38 -11.51 -2.03 2.59
CA ALA A 38 -10.95 -3.32 2.20
C ALA A 38 -11.77 -4.08 1.13
N ALA A 39 -13.08 -3.85 1.07
CA ALA A 39 -13.97 -4.44 0.07
C ALA A 39 -14.99 -3.43 -0.44
N SER A 40 -15.40 -3.61 -1.70
CA SER A 40 -16.48 -2.82 -2.28
C SER A 40 -17.86 -3.32 -1.83
N ASN A 41 -18.83 -2.40 -1.79
CA ASN A 41 -20.23 -2.72 -1.63
C ASN A 41 -20.96 -2.39 -2.95
N ASN A 42 -21.60 -3.37 -3.57
CA ASN A 42 -22.20 -3.23 -4.91
C ASN A 42 -21.25 -2.60 -5.94
N HIS A 43 -19.99 -3.08 -5.97
CA HIS A 43 -18.91 -2.59 -6.85
C HIS A 43 -18.45 -1.15 -6.59
N VAL A 44 -18.86 -0.53 -5.49
CA VAL A 44 -18.41 0.79 -5.07
C VAL A 44 -17.63 0.69 -3.76
N TYR A 45 -16.38 1.16 -3.77
CA TYR A 45 -15.60 1.27 -2.54
C TYR A 45 -16.06 2.47 -1.72
N GLU A 46 -16.35 2.26 -0.45
CA GLU A 46 -16.56 3.35 0.51
C GLU A 46 -15.22 4.00 0.87
N ALA A 47 -15.26 5.26 1.29
CA ALA A 47 -14.07 5.98 1.73
C ALA A 47 -13.99 5.92 3.26
N GLU A 48 -12.82 5.57 3.77
CA GLU A 48 -12.57 5.41 5.21
C GLU A 48 -11.25 6.07 5.62
N GLU A 49 -11.09 6.23 6.93
CA GLU A 49 -9.86 6.76 7.52
C GLU A 49 -8.69 5.79 7.32
N ASN A 50 -7.46 6.32 7.31
CA ASN A 50 -6.24 5.53 7.17
C ASN A 50 -5.92 4.74 8.47
N THR A 51 -6.71 3.72 8.76
CA THR A 51 -6.59 2.90 9.97
C THR A 51 -6.61 1.40 9.67
N ASP A 52 -7.10 0.97 8.51
CA ASP A 52 -7.11 -0.44 8.13
C ASP A 52 -5.78 -0.88 7.48
N TRP A 53 -5.53 -2.20 7.41
CA TRP A 53 -4.32 -2.80 6.85
C TRP A 53 -4.23 -2.68 5.33
N THR A 54 -5.36 -2.46 4.64
CA THR A 54 -5.45 -2.32 3.19
C THR A 54 -5.21 -0.90 2.67
N ALA A 55 -5.08 0.08 3.56
CA ALA A 55 -5.04 1.49 3.20
C ALA A 55 -3.98 1.83 2.12
N SER A 56 -2.82 1.17 2.16
CA SER A 56 -1.70 1.49 1.27
C SER A 56 -1.84 0.91 -0.14
N PHE A 57 -2.76 -0.02 -0.38
CA PHE A 57 -2.98 -0.56 -1.72
C PHE A 57 -3.41 0.54 -2.68
N TRP A 58 -4.13 1.55 -2.20
CA TRP A 58 -4.47 2.73 -2.99
C TRP A 58 -3.23 3.51 -3.45
N LEU A 59 -2.28 3.77 -2.54
CA LEU A 59 -0.99 4.38 -2.89
C LEU A 59 -0.21 3.52 -3.89
N GLY A 60 -0.19 2.20 -3.69
CA GLY A 60 0.44 1.27 -4.64
C GLY A 60 -0.17 1.37 -6.05
N ILE A 61 -1.50 1.42 -6.16
CA ILE A 61 -2.20 1.61 -7.44
C ILE A 61 -1.84 2.96 -8.07
N LEU A 62 -1.79 4.04 -7.29
CA LEU A 62 -1.41 5.37 -7.79
C LEU A 62 0.03 5.39 -8.34
N PHE A 63 0.99 4.77 -7.63
CA PHE A 63 2.37 4.68 -8.10
C PHE A 63 2.48 3.86 -9.39
N LEU A 64 1.83 2.69 -9.45
CA LEU A 64 1.82 1.87 -10.67
C LEU A 64 1.21 2.63 -11.85
N THR A 65 0.06 3.30 -11.64
CA THR A 65 -0.62 4.05 -12.70
C THR A 65 0.22 5.26 -13.15
N LYS A 66 0.91 5.93 -12.22
CA LYS A 66 1.87 6.99 -12.52
C LYS A 66 3.02 6.48 -13.39
N GLU A 67 3.63 5.34 -13.04
CA GLU A 67 4.72 4.75 -13.82
C GLU A 67 4.25 4.32 -15.22
N LEU A 68 3.08 3.69 -15.31
CA LEU A 68 2.51 3.21 -16.58
C LEU A 68 2.16 4.36 -17.53
N SER A 69 1.49 5.41 -17.03
CA SER A 69 1.03 6.55 -17.84
C SER A 69 2.09 7.64 -18.04
N ASN A 70 3.17 7.60 -17.25
CA ASN A 70 4.15 8.69 -17.14
C ASN A 70 3.51 10.07 -16.84
N SER A 71 2.37 10.08 -16.13
CA SER A 71 1.64 11.30 -15.78
C SER A 71 1.94 11.80 -14.37
N LYS A 72 1.88 13.12 -14.19
CA LYS A 72 1.97 13.80 -12.89
C LYS A 72 0.61 14.03 -12.23
N ASP A 73 -0.48 13.59 -12.84
CA ASP A 73 -1.85 13.84 -12.34
C ASP A 73 -2.14 13.19 -10.98
N PHE A 74 -1.30 12.23 -10.58
CA PHE A 74 -1.41 11.50 -9.31
C PHE A 74 -0.61 12.15 -8.17
N ASP A 75 0.29 13.10 -8.47
CA ASP A 75 1.30 13.59 -7.53
C ASP A 75 0.68 14.24 -6.30
N ARG A 76 -0.37 15.05 -6.48
CA ARG A 76 -1.05 15.73 -5.37
C ARG A 76 -1.77 14.75 -4.43
N THR A 77 -2.34 13.69 -5.00
CA THR A 77 -3.01 12.63 -4.24
C THR A 77 -1.98 11.81 -3.48
N ILE A 78 -0.89 11.40 -4.15
CA ILE A 78 0.23 10.70 -3.54
C ILE A 78 0.83 11.51 -2.38
N GLU A 79 1.06 12.80 -2.56
CA GLU A 79 1.59 13.68 -1.50
C GLU A 79 0.66 13.72 -0.28
N SER A 80 -0.65 13.89 -0.51
CA SER A 80 -1.67 13.93 0.56
C SER A 80 -1.72 12.60 1.32
N GLN A 81 -1.66 11.48 0.60
CA GLN A 81 -1.65 10.14 1.18
C GLN A 81 -0.36 9.86 1.95
N LEU A 82 0.81 10.19 1.42
CA LEU A 82 2.09 10.03 2.13
C LEU A 82 2.13 10.84 3.44
N ALA A 83 1.55 12.06 3.45
CA ALA A 83 1.39 12.83 4.67
C ALA A 83 0.52 12.11 5.71
N SER A 84 -0.61 11.51 5.28
CA SER A 84 -1.46 10.68 6.16
C SER A 84 -0.73 9.45 6.71
N PHE A 85 0.05 8.73 5.89
CA PHE A 85 0.83 7.57 6.34
C PHE A 85 1.95 7.93 7.30
N LYS A 86 2.57 9.11 7.11
CA LYS A 86 3.53 9.67 8.04
C LYS A 86 2.88 9.96 9.39
N GLU A 87 1.73 10.64 9.39
CA GLU A 87 0.97 10.93 10.61
C GLU A 87 0.54 9.65 11.33
N ARG A 88 0.06 8.64 10.60
CA ARG A 88 -0.29 7.31 11.13
C ARG A 88 0.88 6.68 11.87
N LEU A 89 2.10 6.79 11.33
CA LEU A 89 3.32 6.26 11.95
C LEU A 89 3.71 7.06 13.20
N GLU A 90 3.76 8.39 13.09
CA GLU A 90 4.18 9.28 14.17
C GLU A 90 3.24 9.22 15.39
N LYS A 91 1.97 8.91 15.17
CA LYS A 91 0.94 8.80 16.20
C LYS A 91 0.60 7.35 16.59
N ASP A 92 1.31 6.38 16.04
CA ASP A 92 1.10 4.93 16.26
C ASP A 92 -0.37 4.48 16.07
N ILE A 93 -1.03 4.98 15.01
CA ILE A 93 -2.46 4.75 14.78
C ILE A 93 -2.67 3.38 14.12
N ALA A 94 -3.25 2.45 14.87
CA ALA A 94 -3.63 1.11 14.39
C ALA A 94 -2.43 0.36 13.75
N LEU A 95 -1.28 0.36 14.44
CA LEU A 95 -0.05 -0.32 14.00
C LEU A 95 0.33 -1.52 14.87
N ASP A 96 -0.55 -2.00 15.75
CA ASP A 96 -0.36 -3.26 16.49
C ASP A 96 -0.64 -4.51 15.63
N THR A 97 -0.06 -4.51 14.43
CA THR A 97 -0.19 -5.56 13.41
C THR A 97 1.13 -5.78 12.68
N HIS A 98 1.33 -6.96 12.11
CA HIS A 98 2.43 -7.23 11.17
C HIS A 98 2.22 -6.62 9.79
N ASP A 99 1.01 -6.13 9.49
CA ASP A 99 0.66 -5.55 8.20
C ASP A 99 1.32 -4.17 7.95
N ILE A 100 2.11 -3.67 8.91
CA ILE A 100 3.04 -2.56 8.71
C ILE A 100 3.86 -2.76 7.42
N GLY A 101 4.22 -4.02 7.11
CA GLY A 101 4.84 -4.37 5.83
C GLY A 101 4.03 -3.90 4.62
N PHE A 102 2.76 -4.27 4.51
CA PHE A 102 1.89 -3.79 3.43
C PHE A 102 1.76 -2.26 3.44
N LEU A 103 1.53 -1.69 4.62
CA LEU A 103 1.27 -0.27 4.80
C LEU A 103 2.41 0.60 4.28
N TYR A 104 3.67 0.25 4.58
CA TYR A 104 4.82 1.11 4.28
C TYR A 104 5.65 0.66 3.07
N GLN A 105 5.53 -0.60 2.64
CA GLN A 105 6.13 -1.07 1.38
C GLN A 105 5.46 -0.46 0.15
N LEU A 106 4.13 -0.32 0.17
CA LEU A 106 3.34 0.24 -0.96
C LEU A 106 3.20 1.77 -0.90
N SER A 107 3.57 2.39 0.22
CA SER A 107 3.59 3.85 0.38
C SER A 107 5.02 4.39 0.32
N ALA A 108 5.70 4.48 1.47
CA ALA A 108 6.98 5.15 1.64
C ALA A 108 8.12 4.51 0.84
N VAL A 109 8.19 3.17 0.77
CA VAL A 109 9.22 2.48 -0.04
C VAL A 109 8.96 2.68 -1.53
N ALA A 110 7.70 2.62 -1.99
CA ALA A 110 7.34 2.86 -3.38
C ALA A 110 7.72 4.29 -3.81
N ASP A 111 7.40 5.29 -2.98
CA ASP A 111 7.78 6.67 -3.22
C ASP A 111 9.30 6.87 -3.31
N TYR A 112 10.07 6.27 -2.39
CA TYR A 112 11.53 6.33 -2.46
C TYR A 112 12.07 5.65 -3.72
N ARG A 113 11.50 4.51 -4.11
CA ARG A 113 11.95 3.80 -5.31
C ARG A 113 11.73 4.63 -6.57
N LEU A 114 10.54 5.20 -6.72
CA LEU A 114 10.15 5.96 -7.91
C LEU A 114 10.75 7.37 -7.93
N ASN A 115 10.57 8.13 -6.85
CA ASN A 115 10.87 9.56 -6.81
C ASN A 115 12.18 9.91 -6.07
N LYS A 116 12.83 8.94 -5.41
CA LYS A 116 14.05 9.13 -4.60
C LYS A 116 13.89 10.14 -3.44
N ASN A 117 12.67 10.27 -2.92
CA ASN A 117 12.38 11.14 -1.79
C ASN A 117 12.98 10.60 -0.48
N GLU A 118 14.00 11.28 0.04
CA GLU A 118 14.69 10.83 1.26
C GLU A 118 13.80 10.88 2.51
N SER A 119 12.80 11.76 2.58
CA SER A 119 11.81 11.75 3.65
C SER A 119 11.04 10.42 3.71
N SER A 120 10.67 9.88 2.56
CA SER A 120 9.96 8.59 2.45
C SER A 120 10.85 7.42 2.82
N LYS A 121 12.15 7.49 2.53
CA LYS A 121 13.12 6.52 3.05
C LYS A 121 13.15 6.51 4.57
N GLN A 122 13.15 7.69 5.21
CA GLN A 122 13.14 7.77 6.68
C GLN A 122 11.85 7.19 7.27
N ILE A 123 10.69 7.47 6.65
CA ILE A 123 9.41 6.86 7.06
C ILE A 123 9.47 5.33 6.93
N ALA A 124 10.00 4.81 5.83
CA ALA A 124 10.12 3.38 5.62
C ALA A 124 11.02 2.69 6.65
N ILE A 125 12.13 3.32 7.04
CA ILE A 125 13.03 2.80 8.09
C ILE A 125 12.32 2.79 9.44
N GLN A 126 11.64 3.88 9.82
CA GLN A 126 10.89 3.96 11.07
C GLN A 126 9.77 2.90 11.13
N ALA A 127 9.06 2.67 10.01
CA ALA A 127 8.06 1.62 9.92
C ALA A 127 8.69 0.21 10.06
N ALA A 128 9.88 -0.01 9.49
CA ALA A 128 10.60 -1.27 9.67
C ALA A 128 11.01 -1.47 11.14
N ASP A 129 11.50 -0.42 11.81
CA ASP A 129 11.83 -0.47 13.24
C ASP A 129 10.57 -0.83 14.06
N ARG A 130 9.43 -0.19 13.78
CA ARG A 130 8.15 -0.50 14.43
C ARG A 130 7.71 -1.96 14.20
N LEU A 131 7.85 -2.48 13.00
CA LEU A 131 7.54 -3.88 12.69
C LEU A 131 8.48 -4.84 13.44
N MET A 132 9.75 -4.48 13.59
CA MET A 132 10.75 -5.30 14.29
C MET A 132 10.47 -5.45 15.78
N GLU A 133 9.73 -4.54 16.41
CA GLU A 133 9.26 -4.71 17.79
C GLU A 133 8.38 -5.95 17.96
N ARG A 134 7.73 -6.41 16.89
CA ARG A 134 6.87 -7.61 16.89
C ARG A 134 7.66 -8.91 16.71
N TYR A 135 8.97 -8.85 16.46
CA TYR A 135 9.81 -10.03 16.36
C TYR A 135 10.05 -10.66 17.73
N SER A 136 9.78 -11.96 17.86
CA SER A 136 10.11 -12.73 19.05
C SER A 136 11.41 -13.49 18.87
N PRO A 137 12.50 -13.17 19.60
CA PRO A 137 13.75 -13.91 19.50
C PRO A 137 13.64 -15.39 19.92
N LYS A 138 12.70 -15.71 20.82
CA LYS A 138 12.53 -17.06 21.35
C LYS A 138 11.89 -18.01 20.33
N SER A 139 10.83 -17.55 19.66
CA SER A 139 10.11 -18.34 18.65
C SER A 139 10.57 -18.05 17.22
N GLN A 140 11.37 -17.02 16.99
CA GLN A 140 11.88 -16.59 15.68
C GLN A 140 10.78 -16.28 14.68
N ILE A 141 9.70 -15.65 15.16
CA ILE A 141 8.56 -15.22 14.35
C ILE A 141 8.30 -13.73 14.52
N ILE A 142 7.59 -13.14 13.57
CA ILE A 142 6.93 -11.85 13.72
C ILE A 142 5.49 -12.12 14.13
N GLN A 143 5.06 -11.63 15.30
CA GLN A 143 3.69 -11.84 15.77
C GLN A 143 2.69 -11.05 14.93
N ALA A 144 1.65 -11.73 14.43
CA ALA A 144 0.73 -11.17 13.44
C ALA A 144 -0.13 -10.02 13.99
N TRP A 145 -0.81 -10.20 15.12
CA TRP A 145 -1.62 -9.14 15.75
C TRP A 145 -1.72 -9.35 17.26
N GLY A 146 -2.29 -8.36 17.94
CA GLY A 146 -2.54 -8.38 19.38
C GLY A 146 -1.34 -7.93 20.21
N ASP A 147 -1.62 -7.77 21.50
CA ASP A 147 -0.68 -7.30 22.51
C ASP A 147 0.48 -8.31 22.67
N LEU A 148 1.71 -7.79 22.64
CA LEU A 148 2.94 -8.58 22.78
C LEU A 148 3.16 -9.04 24.23
N ASP A 149 2.63 -8.30 25.20
CA ASP A 149 2.78 -8.58 26.62
C ASP A 149 1.68 -9.52 27.15
N ASP A 150 0.53 -9.63 26.48
CA ASP A 150 -0.55 -10.54 26.86
C ASP A 150 -0.20 -12.01 26.56
N PRO A 151 0.00 -12.88 27.57
CA PRO A 151 0.29 -14.30 27.37
C PRO A 151 -0.75 -15.05 26.52
N LYS A 152 -2.02 -14.59 26.49
CA LYS A 152 -3.09 -15.21 25.71
C LYS A 152 -3.05 -14.86 24.23
N GLN A 153 -2.37 -13.76 23.88
CA GLN A 153 -2.26 -13.27 22.51
C GLN A 153 -0.89 -13.56 21.90
N ARG A 154 0.11 -13.84 22.74
CA ARG A 154 1.46 -14.19 22.29
C ARG A 154 1.49 -15.36 21.32
N GLY A 155 2.29 -15.20 20.26
CA GLY A 155 2.54 -16.25 19.27
C GLY A 155 1.48 -16.39 18.18
N ARG A 156 0.52 -15.45 18.09
CA ARG A 156 -0.37 -15.34 16.93
C ARG A 156 0.44 -15.21 15.65
N MET A 157 0.19 -16.12 14.71
CA MET A 157 0.86 -16.16 13.41
C MET A 157 -0.18 -16.55 12.34
N ILE A 158 0.12 -16.21 11.09
CA ILE A 158 -0.62 -16.73 9.94
C ILE A 158 0.07 -18.04 9.50
N ILE A 159 -0.72 -19.10 9.28
CA ILE A 159 -0.29 -20.41 8.78
C ILE A 159 -0.93 -20.64 7.41
#